data_AF-Q16LS2-F1
#
_entry.id   AF-Q16LS2-F1
#
_cell.length_a   1.000
_cell.length_b   1.000
_cell.length_c   1.000
_cell.angle_alpha   90.00
_cell.angle_beta   90.00
_cell.angle_gamma   90.00
#
_symmetry.space_group_name_H-M   'P 1'
#
loop_
_entity.id
_entity.type
_entity.pdbx_description
1 polymer ?
#
loop_
_entity_poly.entity_id
_entity_poly.type
_entity_poly.pdbx_seq_one_letter_code
_entity_poly.pdbx_strand_id
1 'polypeptide(L)'
;MATADAKMNPSISSAGVQAGTPKTLNFGVFENYVAGDDFEVYEERMTQHFLLHDVPEERKVAFLLTPLGMDTYAILKKLLQPVNPSTKRYERLVLTLKRHFRQK
;
A
#
# COMPACT_ATOMS: atom_id res chain seq x y z
N MET A 1 -68.22 2.65 -21.03
CA MET A 1 -67.37 1.52 -21.45
C MET A 1 -66.20 2.11 -22.22
N ALA A 2 -64.96 1.87 -21.75
CA ALA A 2 -63.65 2.16 -22.37
C ALA A 2 -63.33 3.66 -22.65
N THR A 3 -62.15 4.24 -22.37
CA THR A 3 -60.78 3.83 -21.96
C THR A 3 -60.04 5.15 -21.64
N ALA A 4 -59.60 5.40 -20.41
CA ALA A 4 -58.26 5.13 -19.86
C ALA A 4 -57.12 6.04 -20.41
N ASP A 5 -56.79 7.03 -19.57
CA ASP A 5 -55.50 7.63 -19.23
C ASP A 5 -54.39 7.85 -20.28
N ALA A 6 -54.11 9.14 -20.48
CA ALA A 6 -52.90 9.67 -21.09
C ALA A 6 -51.65 9.32 -20.26
N LYS A 7 -50.83 8.39 -20.77
CA LYS A 7 -49.45 8.19 -20.30
C LYS A 7 -48.55 9.33 -20.79
N MET A 8 -48.44 10.37 -19.98
CA MET A 8 -47.34 11.34 -20.03
C MET A 8 -46.09 10.64 -19.46
N ASN A 9 -45.15 10.28 -20.33
CA ASN A 9 -43.87 9.66 -19.93
C ASN A 9 -42.77 10.72 -20.05
N PRO A 10 -42.31 11.36 -18.97
CA PRO A 10 -41.15 12.23 -19.04
C PRO A 10 -39.88 11.37 -19.08
N SER A 11 -39.27 11.29 -20.27
CA SER A 11 -37.90 10.80 -20.45
C SER A 11 -36.94 11.70 -19.67
N ILE A 12 -36.69 11.36 -18.41
CA ILE A 12 -35.55 11.89 -17.65
C ILE A 12 -34.28 11.23 -18.20
N SER A 13 -33.64 11.90 -19.15
CA SER A 13 -32.24 11.66 -19.50
C SER A 13 -31.38 12.01 -18.29
N SER A 14 -31.11 11.02 -17.44
CA SER A 14 -30.01 11.11 -16.47
C SER A 14 -28.71 11.03 -17.27
N ALA A 15 -28.15 12.20 -17.60
CA ALA A 15 -26.76 12.30 -18.05
C ALA A 15 -25.88 11.86 -16.88
N GLY A 16 -25.62 10.55 -16.81
CA GLY A 16 -24.62 10.00 -15.91
C GLY A 16 -23.28 10.61 -16.29
N VAL A 17 -22.75 11.47 -15.41
CA VAL A 17 -21.33 11.84 -15.45
C VAL A 17 -20.57 10.56 -15.17
N GLN A 18 -20.20 9.85 -16.23
CA GLN A 18 -19.25 8.74 -16.13
C GLN A 18 -17.91 9.37 -15.79
N ALA A 19 -17.64 9.51 -14.49
CA ALA A 19 -16.30 9.76 -13.99
C ALA A 19 -15.41 8.65 -14.55
N GLY A 20 -14.59 8.99 -15.55
CA GLY A 20 -13.64 8.05 -16.12
C GLY A 20 -12.83 7.45 -14.98
N THR A 21 -12.80 6.13 -14.87
CA THR A 21 -11.95 5.45 -13.89
C THR A 21 -10.53 5.98 -14.07
N PRO A 22 -9.86 6.48 -13.01
CA PRO A 22 -8.50 6.96 -13.15
C PRO A 22 -7.67 5.83 -13.77
N LYS A 23 -7.03 6.15 -14.91
CA LYS A 23 -6.17 5.21 -15.62
C LYS A 23 -4.97 4.94 -14.73
N THR A 24 -5.01 3.85 -13.97
CA THR A 24 -3.88 3.39 -13.16
C THR A 24 -2.69 3.16 -14.09
N LEU A 25 -1.70 4.04 -14.01
CA LEU A 25 -0.40 3.83 -14.63
C LEU A 25 0.29 2.68 -13.87
N ASN A 26 0.63 1.60 -14.56
CA ASN A 26 1.29 0.44 -13.96
C ASN A 26 2.80 0.73 -13.87
N PHE A 27 3.30 1.19 -12.73
CA PHE A 27 4.69 1.59 -12.54
C PHE A 27 5.65 0.45 -12.16
N GLY A 28 5.35 -0.79 -12.59
CA GLY A 28 6.22 -1.95 -12.36
C GLY A 28 6.16 -2.52 -10.94
N VAL A 29 7.01 -3.53 -10.69
CA VAL A 29 7.10 -4.24 -9.40
C VAL A 29 8.16 -3.59 -8.51
N PHE A 30 7.92 -3.54 -7.20
CA PHE A 30 8.91 -3.07 -6.22
C PHE A 30 9.94 -4.18 -5.92
N GLU A 31 11.22 -3.82 -5.87
CA GLU A 31 12.31 -4.77 -5.69
C GLU A 31 12.42 -5.26 -4.24
N ASN A 32 12.86 -6.51 -4.09
CA ASN A 32 13.13 -7.09 -2.78
C ASN A 32 14.41 -6.50 -2.18
N TYR A 33 14.46 -6.40 -0.86
CA TYR A 33 15.68 -6.05 -0.13
C TYR A 33 16.73 -7.14 -0.30
N VAL A 34 17.97 -6.72 -0.56
CA VAL A 34 19.14 -7.61 -0.62
C VAL A 34 19.95 -7.43 0.65
N ALA A 35 20.24 -8.53 1.34
CA ALA A 35 20.98 -8.49 2.59
C ALA A 35 22.40 -7.92 2.38
N GLY A 36 22.72 -6.85 3.09
CA GLY A 36 23.99 -6.13 2.96
C GLY A 36 23.86 -4.77 2.27
N ASP A 37 22.75 -4.53 1.56
CA ASP A 37 22.47 -3.21 1.00
C ASP A 37 22.12 -2.19 2.09
N ASP A 38 22.27 -0.91 1.76
CA ASP A 38 21.86 0.19 2.62
C ASP A 38 20.33 0.20 2.81
N PHE A 39 19.90 -0.14 4.02
CA PHE A 39 18.49 -0.18 4.39
C PHE A 39 17.81 1.19 4.32
N GLU A 40 18.54 2.29 4.53
CA GLU A 40 17.97 3.64 4.44
C GLU A 40 17.64 4.00 2.99
N VAL A 41 18.53 3.67 2.05
CA VAL A 41 18.29 3.84 0.61
C VAL A 41 17.11 2.97 0.15
N TYR A 42 17.04 1.72 0.64
CA TYR A 42 15.92 0.83 0.36
C TYR A 42 14.58 1.39 0.86
N GLU A 43 14.54 1.92 2.09
CA GLU A 43 13.34 2.49 2.68
C GLU A 43 12.92 3.81 2.01
N GLU A 44 13.87 4.63 1.57
CA GLU A 44 13.58 5.83 0.77
C GLU A 44 12.87 5.48 -0.54
N ARG A 45 13.37 4.48 -1.28
CA ARG A 45 12.70 3.97 -2.50
C ARG A 45 11.29 3.46 -2.21
N MET A 46 11.10 2.78 -1.07
CA MET A 46 9.78 2.30 -0.64
C MET A 46 8.82 3.45 -0.39
N THR A 47 9.30 4.53 0.24
CA THR A 47 8.51 5.75 0.47
C THR A 47 8.09 6.40 -0.85
N GLN A 48 8.99 6.49 -1.83
CA GLN A 48 8.63 6.97 -3.17
C GLN A 48 7.58 6.09 -3.85
N HIS A 49 7.68 4.77 -3.69
CA HIS A 49 6.68 3.83 -4.22
C HIS A 49 5.30 4.03 -3.56
N PHE A 50 5.26 4.32 -2.26
CA PHE A 50 4.00 4.65 -1.57
C PHE A 50 3.35 5.92 -2.10
N LEU A 51 4.14 6.96 -2.32
CA LEU A 51 3.67 8.23 -2.89
C LEU A 51 3.14 8.04 -4.31
N LEU A 52 3.87 7.27 -5.13
CA LEU A 52 3.51 7.05 -6.53
C LEU A 52 2.19 6.28 -6.71
N HIS A 53 1.87 5.37 -5.79
CA HIS A 53 0.72 4.47 -5.89
C HIS A 53 -0.38 4.78 -4.87
N ASP A 54 -0.31 5.93 -4.20
CA ASP A 54 -1.25 6.33 -3.14
C ASP A 54 -1.48 5.23 -2.10
N VAL A 55 -0.40 4.57 -1.65
CA VAL A 55 -0.49 3.43 -0.74
C VAL A 55 -0.98 3.91 0.63
N PRO A 56 -2.15 3.45 1.10
CA PRO A 56 -2.70 3.88 2.37
C PRO A 56 -1.90 3.32 3.56
N GLU A 57 -1.95 4.01 4.69
CA GLU A 57 -1.11 3.74 5.87
C GLU A 57 -1.24 2.29 6.37
N GLU A 58 -2.46 1.75 6.40
CA GLU A 58 -2.75 0.38 6.82
C GLU A 58 -2.09 -0.71 5.96
N ARG A 59 -1.64 -0.37 4.74
CA ARG A 59 -0.96 -1.30 3.83
C ARG A 59 0.56 -1.21 3.92
N LYS A 60 1.12 -0.14 4.49
CA LYS A 60 2.58 0.07 4.52
C LYS A 60 3.32 -1.00 5.31
N VAL A 61 2.73 -1.48 6.41
CA VAL A 61 3.32 -2.59 7.19
C VAL A 61 3.37 -3.87 6.36
N ALA A 62 2.26 -4.25 5.72
CA ALA A 62 2.24 -5.42 4.85
C ALA A 62 3.26 -5.28 3.72
N PHE A 63 3.32 -4.11 3.08
CA PHE A 63 4.25 -3.82 2.01
C PHE A 63 5.71 -3.80 2.47
N LEU A 64 6.02 -3.40 3.70
CA LEU A 64 7.38 -3.49 4.23
C LEU A 64 7.80 -4.94 4.40
N LEU A 65 6.92 -5.79 4.94
CA LEU A 65 7.28 -7.15 5.34
C LEU A 65 7.43 -8.12 4.17
N THR A 66 6.70 -7.91 3.07
CA THR A 66 6.73 -8.84 1.91
C THR A 66 8.02 -8.82 1.10
N PRO A 67 8.60 -7.66 0.70
CA PRO A 67 9.84 -7.58 -0.05
C PRO A 67 11.10 -7.57 0.85
N LEU A 68 10.96 -7.56 2.18
CA LEU A 68 12.08 -7.46 3.13
C LEU A 68 13.09 -8.62 3.03
N GLY A 69 12.67 -9.75 2.46
CA GLY A 69 13.42 -11.00 2.45
C GLY A 69 13.36 -11.73 3.79
N MET A 70 13.56 -13.05 3.75
CA MET A 70 13.39 -13.93 4.91
C MET A 70 14.36 -13.62 6.05
N ASP A 71 15.63 -13.35 5.74
CA ASP A 71 16.68 -13.13 6.75
C ASP A 71 16.44 -11.83 7.54
N THR A 72 16.17 -10.74 6.84
CA THR A 72 15.88 -9.44 7.48
C THR A 72 14.56 -9.47 8.24
N TYR A 73 13.54 -10.17 7.72
CA TYR A 73 12.31 -10.41 8.48
C TYR A 73 12.56 -11.21 9.77
N ALA A 74 13.41 -12.23 9.74
CA ALA A 74 13.78 -12.99 10.92
C ALA A 74 14.51 -12.13 11.98
N ILE A 75 15.41 -11.24 11.53
CA ILE A 75 16.07 -10.24 12.39
C ILE A 75 15.01 -9.33 13.04
N LEU A 76 14.12 -8.74 12.25
CA LEU A 76 13.05 -7.88 12.76
C LEU A 76 12.17 -8.59 13.79
N LYS A 77 11.79 -9.84 13.50
CA LYS A 77 10.97 -10.66 14.39
C LYS A 77 11.68 -10.96 15.70
N LYS A 78 13.00 -11.19 15.67
CA LYS A 78 13.83 -11.39 16.87
C LYS A 78 13.93 -10.11 17.71
N LEU A 79 14.10 -8.95 17.06
CA LEU A 79 14.20 -7.65 17.72
C LEU A 79 12.90 -7.18 18.38
N LEU A 80 11.74 -7.69 17.94
CA LEU A 80 10.42 -7.27 18.41
C LEU A 80 9.76 -8.24 19.40
N GLN A 81 10.40 -9.36 19.73
CA GLN A 81 9.86 -10.33 20.69
C GLN A 81 9.42 -9.64 22.01
N PRO A 82 8.27 -10.03 22.59
CA PRO A 82 7.37 -11.12 22.17
C PRO A 82 6.29 -10.72 21.14
N VAL A 83 6.37 -9.52 20.55
CA VAL A 83 5.31 -8.97 19.70
C VAL A 83 5.56 -9.24 18.21
N ASN A 84 4.49 -9.50 17.45
CA ASN A 84 4.56 -9.75 16.01
C ASN A 84 4.79 -8.45 15.21
N PRO A 85 5.75 -8.40 14.27
CA PRO A 85 5.98 -7.24 13.41
C PRO A 85 4.71 -6.67 12.75
N SER A 86 3.78 -7.53 12.30
CA SER A 86 2.55 -7.10 11.61
C SER A 86 1.59 -6.27 12.47
N THR A 87 1.78 -6.26 13.80
CA THR A 87 0.94 -5.52 14.74
C THR A 87 1.51 -4.15 15.12
N LYS A 88 2.69 -3.80 14.58
CA LYS A 88 3.36 -2.51 14.84
C LYS A 88 3.09 -1.52 13.72
N ARG A 89 3.35 -0.25 14.00
CA ARG A 89 3.32 0.82 13.00
C ARG A 89 4.57 0.76 12.12
N TYR A 90 4.43 1.17 10.86
CA TYR A 90 5.50 1.19 9.86
C TYR A 90 6.76 1.90 10.37
N GLU A 91 6.61 3.09 10.96
CA GLU A 91 7.75 3.91 11.41
C GLU A 91 8.54 3.21 12.51
N ARG A 92 7.85 2.43 13.37
CA ARG A 92 8.51 1.66 14.42
C ARG A 92 9.35 0.54 13.85
N LEU A 93 8.85 -0.16 12.82
CA LEU A 93 9.59 -1.23 12.15
C LEU A 93 10.84 -0.69 11.45
N VAL A 94 10.69 0.40 10.69
CA VAL A 94 11.79 1.09 10.01
C VAL A 94 12.85 1.55 11.00
N LEU A 95 12.45 2.21 12.09
CA LEU A 95 13.39 2.68 13.12
C LEU A 95 14.17 1.53 13.76
N THR A 96 13.50 0.40 14.04
CA THR A 96 14.14 -0.80 14.59
C THR A 96 15.20 -1.35 13.64
N LEU A 97 14.90 -1.45 12.34
CA LEU A 97 15.85 -1.93 11.34
C LEU A 97 17.01 -0.97 11.11
N LYS A 98 16.74 0.34 10.94
CA LYS A 98 17.79 1.38 10.81
C LYS A 98 18.76 1.34 11.99
N ARG A 99 18.25 1.22 13.22
CA ARG A 99 19.10 1.12 14.41
C ARG A 99 19.98 -0.12 14.38
N HIS A 100 19.43 -1.28 13.99
CA HIS A 100 20.17 -2.53 13.94
C HIS A 100 21.30 -2.48 12.89
N PHE A 101 21.01 -1.98 11.70
CA PHE A 101 21.99 -1.95 10.61
C PHE A 101 23.05 -0.85 10.77
N ARG A 102 22.76 0.25 11.47
CA ARG A 102 23.78 1.27 11.83
C ARG A 102 24.77 0.81 12.90
N GLN A 103 24.40 -0.18 13.71
CA GLN A 103 25.25 -0.69 14.81
C GLN A 103 26.23 -1.77 14.36
N LYS A 104 26.13 -2.20 13.10
CA LYS A 104 26.94 -3.25 12.50
C LYS A 104 28.07 -2.64 11.69
#